data_AF-A0A9Q0BC28-F1
#
_entry.id   AF-A0A9Q0BC28-F1
#
_cell.length_a   1.000
_cell.length_b   1.000
_cell.length_c   1.000
_cell.angle_alpha   90.00
_cell.angle_beta   90.00
_cell.angle_gamma   90.00
#
_symmetry.space_group_name_H-M   'P 1'
#
loop_
_entity.id
_entity.type
_entity.pdbx_description
1 polymer ?
#
loop_
_entity_poly.entity_id
_entity_poly.type
_entity_poly.pdbx_seq_one_letter_code
_entity_poly.pdbx_strand_id
1 'polypeptide(L)'
;MSTGTTSPAEILAKPTWSVRSLLSSPSNDAAKDDKITPKQLHHLLKLSALPLPKTPEEEYSMIATLQSQLHFVRAVQRVDTRGVKPLHAIRDETDQGTQEETITLDKMKGLLEEEVQVGYYKRPKRVKTKVESEAEDWDALATASRKRGRFFVVQGKKAGEAA
;
A
#
# COMPACT_ATOMS: atom_id res chain seq x y z
N MET A 1 46.98 24.75 2.95
CA MET A 1 45.79 23.93 3.23
C MET A 1 45.32 24.30 4.62
N SER A 2 44.40 25.26 4.75
CA SER A 2 43.92 25.73 6.06
C SER A 2 42.61 25.02 6.39
N THR A 3 42.67 24.02 7.25
CA THR A 3 41.48 23.41 7.85
C THR A 3 41.00 24.32 8.97
N GLY A 4 40.30 25.40 8.61
CA GLY A 4 39.65 26.28 9.58
C GLY A 4 38.55 25.52 10.31
N THR A 5 38.79 25.11 11.54
CA THR A 5 37.79 24.52 12.45
C THR A 5 36.78 25.60 12.81
N THR A 6 35.71 25.72 12.01
CA THR A 6 34.61 26.64 12.29
C THR A 6 33.87 26.15 13.53
N SER A 7 33.75 27.00 14.55
CA SER A 7 33.09 26.62 15.80
C SER A 7 31.59 26.34 15.55
N PRO A 8 30.99 25.29 16.16
CA PRO A 8 29.57 24.99 15.98
C PRO A 8 28.66 26.17 16.35
N ALA A 9 29.08 27.02 17.29
CA ALA A 9 28.35 28.23 17.67
C ALA A 9 28.25 29.26 16.52
N GLU A 10 29.30 29.41 15.71
CA GLU A 10 29.34 30.33 14.57
C GLU A 10 28.50 29.81 13.39
N ILE A 11 28.38 28.48 13.26
CA ILE A 11 27.53 27.83 12.25
C ILE A 11 26.05 28.03 12.61
N LEU A 12 25.68 27.86 13.88
CA LEU A 12 24.32 27.99 14.37
C LEU A 12 23.86 29.45 14.56
N ALA A 13 24.79 30.40 14.64
CA ALA A 13 24.47 31.83 14.75
C ALA A 13 23.91 32.43 13.45
N LYS A 14 24.16 31.80 12.29
CA LYS A 14 23.62 32.26 11.01
C LYS A 14 22.14 31.86 10.92
N PRO A 15 21.22 32.79 10.60
CA PRO A 15 19.82 32.47 10.43
C PRO A 15 19.65 31.55 9.22
N THR A 16 19.52 30.26 9.50
CA THR A 16 19.17 29.24 8.51
C THR A 16 17.67 28.96 8.61
N TRP A 17 17.07 28.57 7.50
CA TRP A 17 15.66 28.20 7.46
C TRP A 17 15.44 27.00 8.40
N SER A 18 14.55 27.15 9.37
CA SER A 18 14.17 26.02 10.21
C SER A 18 13.28 25.06 9.41
N VAL A 19 13.41 23.76 9.69
CA VAL A 19 12.52 22.73 9.11
C VAL A 19 11.04 23.06 9.39
N ARG A 20 10.75 23.65 10.55
CA ARG A 20 9.42 24.13 10.91
C ARG A 20 8.93 25.22 9.94
N SER A 21 9.77 26.17 9.55
CA SER A 21 9.43 27.24 8.59
C SER A 21 9.16 26.69 7.18
N LEU A 22 9.96 25.71 6.75
CA LEU A 22 9.78 25.05 5.44
C LEU A 22 8.49 24.21 5.38
N LEU A 23 8.11 23.55 6.47
CA LEU A 23 6.87 22.76 6.55
C LEU A 23 5.62 23.62 6.81
N SER A 24 5.78 24.78 7.47
CA SER A 24 4.67 25.63 7.89
C SER A 24 4.26 26.68 6.86
N SER A 25 4.98 26.83 5.75
CA SER A 25 4.62 27.82 4.72
C SER A 25 3.28 27.45 4.09
N PRO A 26 2.20 28.22 4.37
CA PRO A 26 0.96 28.11 3.65
C PRO A 26 1.13 29.00 2.43
N SER A 27 1.95 28.59 1.46
CA SER A 27 1.85 29.23 0.15
C SER A 27 0.43 28.95 -0.34
N ASN A 28 -0.28 30.06 -0.49
CA ASN A 28 -1.72 30.22 -0.55
C ASN A 28 -2.37 29.63 -1.82
N ASP A 29 -1.64 28.79 -2.55
CA ASP A 29 -1.98 28.35 -3.92
C ASP A 29 -2.38 26.88 -4.02
N ALA A 30 -2.12 26.05 -3.00
CA ALA A 30 -2.54 24.62 -3.00
C ALA A 30 -3.66 24.30 -1.99
N ALA A 31 -4.18 25.29 -1.26
CA ALA A 31 -5.10 25.10 -0.15
C ALA A 31 -6.59 25.14 -0.52
N LYS A 32 -6.94 25.33 -1.80
CA LYS A 32 -8.33 25.58 -2.20
C LYS A 32 -9.08 24.37 -2.77
N ASP A 33 -8.41 23.38 -3.34
CA ASP A 33 -9.15 22.42 -4.18
C ASP A 33 -9.57 21.11 -3.50
N ASP A 34 -8.91 20.65 -2.44
CA ASP A 34 -9.20 19.31 -1.88
C ASP A 34 -9.33 19.33 -0.34
N LYS A 35 -10.34 20.02 0.18
CA LYS A 35 -10.80 19.78 1.55
C LYS A 35 -11.58 18.47 1.57
N ILE A 36 -11.13 17.50 2.37
CA ILE A 36 -11.83 16.22 2.54
C ILE A 36 -13.24 16.50 3.04
N THR A 37 -14.22 16.06 2.25
CA THR A 37 -15.64 16.14 2.61
C THR A 37 -16.03 14.97 3.54
N PRO A 38 -17.03 15.15 4.40
CA PRO A 38 -17.68 14.07 5.17
C PRO A 38 -17.98 12.81 4.34
N LYS A 39 -18.52 13.00 3.13
CA LYS A 39 -18.84 11.90 2.21
C LYS A 39 -17.60 11.14 1.75
N GLN A 40 -16.49 11.84 1.50
CA GLN A 40 -15.21 11.22 1.16
C GLN A 40 -14.63 10.46 2.35
N LEU A 41 -14.74 10.99 3.58
CA LEU A 41 -14.35 10.25 4.78
C LEU A 41 -15.13 8.95 4.89
N HIS A 42 -16.47 8.99 4.79
CA HIS A 42 -17.30 7.79 4.85
C HIS A 42 -16.97 6.77 3.75
N HIS A 43 -16.63 7.26 2.56
CA HIS A 43 -16.17 6.41 1.47
C HIS A 43 -14.85 5.71 1.81
N LEU A 44 -13.88 6.45 2.36
CA LEU A 44 -12.59 5.90 2.78
C LEU A 44 -12.75 4.87 3.90
N LEU A 45 -13.60 5.13 4.90
CA LEU A 45 -13.90 4.18 5.97
C LEU A 45 -14.49 2.89 5.42
N LYS A 46 -15.36 2.98 4.40
CA LYS A 46 -15.90 1.79 3.74
C LYS A 46 -14.83 0.99 2.98
N LEU A 47 -13.91 1.66 2.32
CA LEU A 47 -12.78 1.01 1.62
C LEU A 47 -11.82 0.32 2.58
N SER A 48 -11.60 0.92 3.75
CA SER A 48 -10.76 0.35 4.82
C SER A 48 -11.50 -0.63 5.74
N ALA A 49 -12.77 -0.94 5.45
CA ALA A 49 -13.64 -1.80 6.26
C ALA A 49 -13.76 -1.35 7.73
N LEU A 50 -13.69 -0.03 7.98
CA LEU A 50 -13.87 0.59 9.29
C LEU A 50 -15.34 1.01 9.51
N PRO A 51 -15.81 1.05 10.78
CA PRO A 51 -17.15 1.55 11.10
C PRO A 51 -17.27 3.05 10.83
N LEU A 52 -18.51 3.51 10.65
CA LEU A 52 -18.81 4.94 10.52
C LEU A 52 -18.67 5.66 11.89
N PRO A 53 -18.31 6.95 11.90
CA PRO A 53 -18.17 7.72 13.13
C PRO A 53 -19.52 7.80 13.86
N LYS A 54 -19.48 7.68 15.19
CA LYS A 54 -20.71 7.68 16.02
C LYS A 54 -21.19 9.09 16.32
N THR A 55 -20.27 10.05 16.33
CA THR A 55 -20.55 11.45 16.66
C THR A 55 -19.95 12.40 15.62
N PRO A 56 -20.55 13.59 15.42
CA PRO A 56 -20.01 14.59 14.49
C PRO A 56 -18.66 15.16 14.96
N GLU A 57 -18.39 15.16 16.26
CA GLU A 57 -17.11 15.59 16.83
C GLU A 57 -15.98 14.63 16.44
N GLU A 58 -16.25 13.32 16.52
CA GLU A 58 -15.32 12.28 16.09
C GLU A 58 -15.02 12.43 14.59
N GLU A 59 -16.05 12.62 13.77
CA GLU A 59 -15.92 12.88 12.34
C GLU A 59 -15.03 14.10 12.05
N TYR A 60 -15.25 15.22 12.74
CA TYR A 60 -14.42 16.43 12.57
C TYR A 60 -12.96 16.18 12.95
N SER A 61 -12.72 15.46 14.05
CA SER A 61 -11.36 15.12 14.50
C SER A 61 -10.61 14.24 13.49
N MET A 62 -11.31 13.28 12.87
CA MET A 62 -10.76 12.42 11.82
C MET A 62 -10.40 13.22 10.57
N ILE A 63 -11.31 14.12 10.14
CA ILE A 63 -11.05 15.01 8.99
C ILE A 63 -9.85 15.91 9.25
N ALA A 64 -9.75 16.52 10.44
CA ALA A 64 -8.62 17.37 10.81
C ALA A 64 -7.28 16.61 10.78
N THR A 65 -7.28 15.37 11.27
CA THR A 65 -6.10 14.50 11.24
C THR A 65 -5.68 14.15 9.81
N LEU A 66 -6.63 13.75 8.97
CA LEU A 66 -6.36 13.44 7.55
C LEU A 66 -5.84 14.66 6.78
N GLN A 67 -6.37 15.86 7.06
CA GLN A 67 -5.88 17.10 6.45
C GLN A 67 -4.43 17.38 6.86
N SER A 68 -4.07 17.18 8.13
CA SER A 68 -2.69 17.32 8.60
C SER A 68 -1.75 16.32 7.93
N GLN A 69 -2.19 15.08 7.73
CA GLN A 69 -1.41 14.05 7.04
C GLN A 69 -1.22 14.39 5.56
N LEU A 70 -2.28 14.84 4.87
CA LEU A 70 -2.20 15.25 3.46
C LEU A 70 -1.28 16.46 3.27
N HIS A 71 -1.27 17.41 4.21
CA HIS A 71 -0.34 18.54 4.14
C HIS A 71 1.11 18.07 4.09
N PHE A 72 1.47 17.08 4.91
CA PHE A 72 2.80 16.48 4.89
C PHE A 72 3.09 15.75 3.57
N VAL A 73 2.16 14.91 3.09
CA VAL A 73 2.33 14.19 1.81
C VAL A 73 2.50 15.15 0.63
N ARG A 74 1.73 16.24 0.60
CA ARG A 74 1.86 17.29 -0.44
C ARG A 74 3.22 17.97 -0.40
N ALA A 75 3.83 18.12 0.77
CA ALA A 75 5.20 18.64 0.87
C ALA A 75 6.20 17.71 0.19
N VAL A 76 6.04 16.39 0.33
CA VAL A 76 6.86 15.39 -0.36
C VAL A 76 6.63 15.42 -1.87
N GLN A 77 5.37 15.55 -2.31
CA GLN A 77 5.01 15.59 -3.74
C GLN A 77 5.57 16.81 -4.50
N ARG A 78 5.95 17.89 -3.80
CA ARG A 78 6.55 19.08 -4.42
C ARG A 78 8.01 18.86 -4.86
N VAL A 79 8.65 17.79 -4.42
CA VAL A 79 10.03 17.47 -4.79
C VAL A 79 10.08 17.06 -6.27
N ASP A 80 11.02 17.62 -7.03
CA ASP A 80 11.22 17.23 -8.43
C ASP A 80 11.72 15.78 -8.51
N THR A 81 10.93 14.92 -9.16
CA THR A 81 11.20 13.50 -9.34
C THR A 81 11.45 13.13 -10.81
N ARG A 82 11.70 14.13 -11.68
CA ARG A 82 12.01 13.91 -13.10
C ARG A 82 13.23 13.01 -13.27
N GLY A 83 13.08 11.96 -14.08
CA GLY A 83 14.16 11.03 -14.41
C GLY A 83 14.42 9.92 -13.39
N VAL A 84 13.64 9.86 -12.30
CA VAL A 84 13.75 8.81 -11.27
C VAL A 84 12.65 7.76 -11.47
N LYS A 85 13.00 6.48 -11.47
CA LYS A 85 12.02 5.38 -11.50
C LYS A 85 11.48 5.10 -10.09
N PRO A 86 10.18 4.81 -9.91
CA PRO A 86 9.65 4.42 -8.61
C PRO A 86 10.25 3.10 -8.12
N LEU A 87 10.78 3.11 -6.89
CA LEU A 87 11.23 1.91 -6.19
C LEU A 87 10.01 1.14 -5.67
N HIS A 88 9.77 -0.06 -6.19
CA HIS A 88 8.59 -0.88 -5.81
C HIS A 88 8.81 -1.71 -4.55
N ALA A 89 10.04 -2.21 -4.36
CA ALA A 89 10.43 -3.02 -3.22
C ALA A 89 11.94 -2.83 -2.99
N ILE A 90 12.40 -3.06 -1.76
CA ILE A 90 13.84 -3.02 -1.44
C ILE A 90 14.46 -4.31 -2.00
N ARG A 91 15.05 -4.21 -3.20
CA ARG A 91 15.65 -5.30 -3.97
C ARG A 91 16.93 -4.82 -4.64
N ASP A 92 17.67 -5.77 -5.20
CA ASP A 92 18.81 -5.45 -6.04
C ASP A 92 18.33 -4.97 -7.43
N GLU A 93 18.29 -3.65 -7.63
CA GLU A 93 17.91 -3.02 -8.90
C GLU A 93 19.05 -2.99 -9.93
N THR A 94 20.18 -3.64 -9.65
CA THR A 94 21.21 -3.81 -10.68
C THR A 94 20.67 -4.62 -11.86
N ASP A 95 21.32 -4.49 -13.02
CA ASP A 95 20.95 -5.29 -14.19
C ASP A 95 21.05 -6.80 -13.91
N GLN A 96 21.96 -7.20 -13.01
CA GLN A 96 22.11 -8.58 -12.55
C GLN A 96 20.93 -9.02 -11.69
N GLY A 97 20.57 -8.25 -10.64
CA GLY A 97 19.41 -8.55 -9.80
C GLY A 97 18.11 -8.60 -10.61
N THR A 98 17.96 -7.70 -11.59
CA THR A 98 16.81 -7.71 -12.50
C THR A 98 16.76 -8.99 -13.36
N GLN A 99 17.89 -9.46 -13.90
CA GLN A 99 17.95 -10.71 -14.68
C GLN A 99 17.63 -11.94 -13.82
N GLU A 100 18.12 -11.97 -12.57
CA GLU A 100 17.86 -13.05 -11.64
C GLU A 100 16.38 -13.13 -11.25
N GLU A 101 15.74 -11.99 -10.97
CA GLU A 101 14.31 -11.94 -10.65
C GLU A 101 13.41 -12.18 -11.85
N THR A 102 13.88 -11.84 -13.06
CA THR A 102 13.10 -12.02 -14.28
C THR A 102 12.79 -13.51 -14.50
N ILE A 103 11.50 -13.81 -14.58
CA ILE A 103 10.99 -15.13 -14.94
C ILE A 103 11.15 -15.28 -16.46
N THR A 104 12.24 -15.91 -16.88
CA THR A 104 12.52 -16.22 -18.28
C THR A 104 11.76 -17.46 -18.76
N LEU A 105 11.59 -17.57 -20.08
CA LEU A 105 11.00 -18.76 -20.71
C LEU A 105 11.76 -20.03 -20.37
N ASP A 106 13.09 -19.96 -20.25
CA ASP A 106 13.92 -21.11 -19.85
C ASP A 106 13.55 -21.64 -18.46
N LYS A 107 13.26 -20.74 -17.50
CA LYS A 107 12.79 -21.12 -16.16
C LYS A 107 11.40 -21.77 -16.20
N MET A 108 10.56 -21.38 -17.16
CA MET A 108 9.19 -21.87 -17.32
C MET A 108 9.07 -23.09 -18.25
N LYS A 109 10.14 -23.42 -19.00
CA LYS A 109 10.12 -24.43 -20.05
C LYS A 109 9.65 -25.79 -19.57
N GLY A 110 10.16 -26.26 -18.42
CA GLY A 110 9.73 -27.54 -17.83
C GLY A 110 8.22 -27.57 -17.53
N LEU A 111 7.66 -26.47 -16.99
CA LEU A 111 6.23 -26.38 -16.72
C LEU A 111 5.37 -26.28 -17.99
N LEU A 112 5.91 -25.66 -19.05
CA LEU A 112 5.24 -25.56 -20.35
C LEU A 112 5.25 -26.89 -21.11
N GLU A 113 6.31 -27.69 -20.95
CA GLU A 113 6.42 -29.04 -21.55
C GLU A 113 5.43 -30.04 -20.93
N GLU A 114 5.04 -29.84 -19.67
CA GLU A 114 4.00 -30.63 -18.99
C GLU A 114 2.57 -30.31 -19.49
N GLU A 115 2.38 -29.29 -20.33
CA GLU A 115 1.07 -28.94 -20.87
C GLU A 115 0.59 -29.93 -21.94
N VAL A 116 -0.70 -30.29 -21.88
CA VAL A 116 -1.31 -31.22 -22.84
C VAL A 116 -2.18 -30.44 -23.81
N GLN A 117 -2.08 -30.78 -25.10
CA GLN A 117 -2.95 -30.23 -26.13
C GLN A 117 -4.32 -30.91 -26.08
N VAL A 118 -5.39 -30.14 -25.92
CA VAL A 118 -6.75 -30.66 -25.78
C VAL A 118 -7.66 -30.17 -26.90
N GLY A 119 -8.50 -31.08 -27.40
CA GLY A 119 -9.54 -30.81 -28.40
C GLY A 119 -9.04 -30.76 -29.85
N TYR A 120 -9.96 -30.51 -30.79
CA TYR A 120 -9.68 -30.46 -32.23
C TYR A 120 -8.64 -29.38 -32.60
N TYR A 121 -8.71 -28.23 -31.94
CA TYR A 121 -7.79 -27.11 -32.17
C TYR A 121 -6.50 -27.18 -31.35
N LYS A 122 -6.21 -28.30 -30.66
CA LYS A 122 -4.95 -28.56 -29.94
C LYS A 122 -4.50 -27.42 -29.02
N ARG A 123 -5.42 -26.85 -28.24
CA ARG A 123 -5.08 -25.74 -27.34
C ARG A 123 -4.25 -26.28 -26.15
N PRO A 124 -3.11 -25.66 -25.80
CA PRO A 124 -2.32 -26.09 -24.65
C PRO A 124 -3.13 -25.87 -23.37
N LYS A 125 -3.13 -26.88 -22.50
CA LYS A 125 -3.83 -26.85 -21.22
C LYS A 125 -2.93 -27.46 -20.15
N ARG A 126 -2.72 -26.70 -19.07
CA ARG A 126 -1.98 -27.17 -17.90
C ARG A 126 -2.66 -28.38 -17.26
N VAL A 127 -1.91 -29.45 -17.06
CA VAL A 127 -2.37 -30.64 -16.35
C VAL A 127 -2.47 -30.32 -14.86
N LYS A 128 -3.64 -30.52 -14.26
CA LYS A 128 -3.83 -30.36 -12.82
C LYS A 128 -3.48 -31.67 -12.13
N THR A 129 -2.19 -31.87 -11.87
CA THR A 129 -1.74 -32.97 -11.02
C THR A 129 -2.19 -32.66 -9.59
N LYS A 130 -2.85 -33.61 -8.93
CA LYS A 130 -3.18 -33.47 -7.51
C LYS A 130 -1.87 -33.65 -6.74
N VAL A 131 -1.25 -32.54 -6.35
CA VAL A 131 -0.09 -32.56 -5.47
C VAL A 131 -0.62 -32.85 -4.07
N GLU A 132 -0.42 -34.07 -3.57
CA GLU A 132 -0.65 -34.37 -2.17
C GLU A 132 0.39 -33.60 -1.36
N SER A 133 -0.02 -32.46 -0.80
CA SER A 133 0.84 -31.68 0.08
C SER A 133 0.51 -32.03 1.52
N GLU A 134 1.53 -32.20 2.38
CA GLU A 134 1.35 -32.32 3.84
C GLU A 134 0.58 -31.11 4.43
N ALA A 135 0.52 -29.99 3.69
CA ALA A 135 -0.31 -28.84 4.03
C ALA A 135 -1.82 -29.03 3.77
N GLU A 136 -2.29 -30.22 3.40
CA GLU A 136 -3.73 -30.54 3.35
C GLU A 136 -4.25 -31.14 4.68
N ASP A 137 -3.35 -31.55 5.59
CA ASP A 137 -3.72 -32.21 6.86
C ASP A 137 -4.01 -31.26 8.02
N TRP A 138 -3.92 -29.94 7.82
CA TRP A 138 -4.27 -28.97 8.87
C TRP A 138 -5.77 -28.67 8.90
N ASP A 139 -6.34 -28.55 10.10
CA ASP A 139 -7.72 -28.11 10.28
C ASP A 139 -7.84 -26.62 9.94
N ALA A 140 -8.27 -26.32 8.72
CA ALA A 140 -8.52 -24.97 8.23
C ALA A 140 -9.48 -24.16 9.13
N LEU A 141 -10.28 -24.81 9.96
CA LEU A 141 -11.28 -24.19 10.84
C LEU A 141 -10.83 -24.13 12.31
N ALA A 142 -9.59 -24.52 12.63
CA ALA A 142 -9.10 -24.56 14.00
C ALA A 142 -9.11 -23.17 14.67
N THR A 143 -8.68 -22.14 13.95
CA THR A 143 -8.58 -20.75 14.46
C THR A 143 -9.89 -19.97 14.31
N ALA A 144 -10.93 -20.57 13.72
CA ALA A 144 -12.19 -19.88 13.44
C ALA A 144 -13.01 -19.67 14.72
N SER A 145 -13.36 -18.42 15.02
CA SER A 145 -14.23 -18.10 16.16
C SER A 145 -15.66 -18.65 16.01
N ARG A 146 -16.15 -18.76 14.75
CA ARG A 146 -17.47 -19.32 14.44
C ARG A 146 -17.37 -20.27 13.25
N LYS A 147 -17.82 -21.50 13.46
CA LYS A 147 -17.91 -22.54 12.43
C LYS A 147 -19.25 -23.26 12.48
N ARG A 148 -19.71 -23.72 11.31
CA ARG A 148 -20.86 -24.62 11.19
C ARG A 148 -20.46 -25.76 10.26
N GLY A 149 -20.23 -26.93 10.83
CA GLY A 149 -19.67 -28.07 10.08
C GLY A 149 -18.32 -27.68 9.46
N ARG A 150 -18.21 -27.83 8.14
CA ARG A 150 -16.99 -27.54 7.36
C ARG A 150 -16.95 -26.12 6.76
N PHE A 151 -17.70 -25.18 7.31
CA PHE A 151 -17.81 -23.83 6.76
C PHE A 151 -17.56 -22.74 7.81
N PHE A 152 -16.91 -21.66 7.38
CA PHE A 152 -16.89 -20.39 8.10
C PHE A 152 -18.28 -19.76 8.06
N VAL A 153 -18.73 -19.22 9.19
CA VAL A 153 -20.03 -18.54 9.28
C VAL A 153 -19.81 -17.06 9.57
N VAL A 154 -20.26 -16.23 8.64
CA VAL A 154 -20.29 -14.77 8.78
C VAL A 154 -21.74 -14.34 8.99
N GLN A 155 -21.98 -13.37 9.88
CA GLN A 155 -23.30 -12.75 10.02
C GLN A 155 -23.60 -11.91 8.79
N GLY A 156 -24.58 -12.33 7.99
CA GLY A 156 -25.16 -11.49 6.96
C GLY A 156 -26.09 -10.45 7.59
N LYS A 157 -26.02 -9.18 7.15
CA LYS A 157 -27.07 -8.22 7.44
C LYS A 157 -28.37 -8.66 6.76
N LYS A 158 -29.47 -8.74 7.52
CA LYS A 158 -30.82 -8.81 6.94
C LYS A 158 -31.12 -7.44 6.31
N ALA A 159 -31.59 -7.42 5.07
CA ALA A 159 -31.95 -6.20 4.37
C ALA A 159 -33.03 -5.44 5.17
N GLY A 160 -32.63 -4.38 5.89
CA GLY A 160 -33.57 -3.54 6.66
C GLY A 160 -33.01 -2.92 7.94
N GLU A 161 -31.90 -3.42 8.49
CA GLU A 161 -31.37 -2.88 9.76
C GLU A 161 -30.13 -1.99 9.50
N ALA A 162 -30.40 -0.67 9.46
CA ALA A 162 -29.37 0.35 9.46
C ALA A 162 -28.53 0.24 10.73
N ALA A 163 -27.20 0.31 10.57
CA ALA A 163 -26.27 0.47 11.68
C ALA A 163 -26.02 1.96 11.88
#